data_AF-A0A816GB97-F1
#
_entry.id   AF-A0A816GB97-F1
#
_cell.length_a   1.000
_cell.length_b   1.000
_cell.length_c   1.000
_cell.angle_alpha   90.00
_cell.angle_beta   90.00
_cell.angle_gamma   90.00
#
_symmetry.space_group_name_H-M   'P 1'
#
loop_
_entity.id
_entity.type
_entity.pdbx_description
1 polymer ?
#
loop_
_entity_poly.entity_id
_entity_poly.type
_entity_poly.pdbx_seq_one_letter_code
_entity_poly.pdbx_strand_id
1 'polypeptide(L)'
;MVANTKKEYPITHGQNVAVWSGDINSSRDELLKQIKVAQNVALSGIYWWTTDIGGYHPVGLDDNEFQELVLRWFQFGAFCPLFRLHGKRDPPFPDNECGFSGGHNE
;
A
#
# COMPACT_ATOMS: atom_id res chain seq x y z
N MET A 1 -1.66 -14.44 -10.80
CA MET A 1 -1.05 -15.02 -12.03
C MET A 1 0.45 -15.01 -11.88
N VAL A 2 1.12 -16.09 -12.29
CA VAL A 2 2.43 -16.60 -11.81
C VAL A 2 3.65 -15.87 -12.40
N ALA A 3 4.72 -15.72 -11.62
CA ALA A 3 6.09 -15.71 -12.11
C ALA A 3 6.90 -16.84 -11.44
N ASN A 4 7.18 -17.89 -12.20
CA ASN A 4 8.12 -18.97 -11.86
C ASN A 4 9.46 -18.60 -12.47
N THR A 5 10.49 -18.31 -11.68
CA THR A 5 11.87 -18.28 -12.19
C THR A 5 12.85 -18.90 -11.20
N LYS A 6 13.74 -19.72 -11.76
CA LYS A 6 14.75 -20.49 -11.06
C LYS A 6 15.77 -19.55 -10.41
N LYS A 7 15.95 -19.70 -9.09
CA LYS A 7 17.18 -19.51 -8.30
C LYS A 7 18.17 -18.45 -8.84
N GLU A 8 17.94 -17.18 -8.53
CA GLU A 8 18.95 -16.11 -8.51
C GLU A 8 18.49 -15.00 -7.55
N TYR A 9 19.41 -14.43 -6.76
CA TYR A 9 19.14 -13.42 -5.72
C TYR A 9 18.55 -12.13 -6.32
N PRO A 10 17.80 -11.33 -5.53
CA PRO A 10 16.60 -10.65 -6.01
C PRO A 10 16.93 -9.34 -6.73
N ILE A 11 16.81 -9.34 -8.05
CA ILE A 11 16.70 -8.11 -8.83
C ILE A 11 15.33 -8.16 -9.51
N THR A 12 14.34 -7.51 -8.90
CA THR A 12 12.93 -7.56 -9.34
C THR A 12 12.73 -7.05 -10.76
N HIS A 13 13.64 -6.20 -11.26
CA HIS A 13 13.55 -5.59 -12.58
C HIS A 13 13.54 -6.61 -13.73
N GLY A 14 14.22 -7.75 -13.59
CA GLY A 14 14.22 -8.81 -14.61
C GLY A 14 12.99 -9.70 -14.60
N GLN A 15 12.15 -9.62 -13.56
CA GLN A 15 11.10 -10.61 -13.28
C GLN A 15 9.67 -10.05 -13.39
N ASN A 16 9.49 -8.79 -13.81
CA ASN A 16 8.20 -8.11 -13.84
C ASN A 16 7.43 -8.20 -12.50
N VAL A 17 8.15 -8.12 -11.38
CA VAL A 17 7.57 -8.20 -10.03
C VAL A 17 7.46 -6.81 -9.42
N ALA A 18 6.25 -6.46 -9.00
CA ALA A 18 5.99 -5.30 -8.16
C ALA A 18 6.05 -5.68 -6.68
N VAL A 19 6.74 -4.88 -5.88
CA VAL A 19 6.81 -5.04 -4.42
C VAL A 19 5.96 -3.96 -3.77
N TRP A 20 5.33 -4.28 -2.64
CA TRP A 20 4.70 -3.26 -1.80
C TRP A 20 5.17 -3.39 -0.35
N SER A 21 4.96 -2.34 0.45
CA SER A 21 5.43 -2.25 1.84
C SER A 21 4.75 -3.19 2.85
N GLY A 22 3.73 -3.95 2.43
CA GLY A 22 2.95 -4.82 3.31
C GLY A 22 1.88 -4.11 4.13
N ASP A 23 1.33 -4.85 5.09
CA ASP A 23 0.16 -4.51 5.90
C ASP A 23 0.52 -3.55 7.05
N ILE A 24 0.78 -2.29 6.68
CA ILE A 24 1.17 -1.24 7.63
C ILE A 24 -0.06 -0.55 8.25
N ASN A 25 0.13 0.03 9.43
CA ASN A 25 -0.92 0.82 10.07
C ASN A 25 -1.17 2.13 9.32
N SER A 26 -2.42 2.58 9.36
CA SER A 26 -2.86 3.87 8.83
C SER A 26 -2.53 4.92 9.88
N SER A 27 -1.29 5.42 9.87
CA SER A 27 -0.86 6.50 10.74
C SER A 27 0.11 7.44 10.02
N ARG A 28 0.20 8.68 10.52
CA ARG A 28 1.13 9.68 9.98
C ARG A 28 2.59 9.24 10.14
N ASP A 29 2.92 8.58 11.24
CA ASP A 29 4.27 8.06 11.48
C ASP A 29 4.63 6.96 10.49
N GLU A 30 3.70 6.08 10.14
CA GLU A 30 3.91 5.07 9.11
C GLU A 30 4.12 5.70 7.73
N LEU A 31 3.32 6.71 7.36
CA LEU A 31 3.55 7.47 6.13
C LEU A 31 4.97 8.04 6.06
N LEU A 32 5.47 8.64 7.15
CA LEU A 32 6.84 9.18 7.19
C LEU A 32 7.92 8.09 7.13
N LYS A 33 7.67 6.91 7.71
CA LYS A 33 8.57 5.75 7.56
C LYS A 33 8.60 5.28 6.11
N GLN A 34 7.47 5.27 5.41
CA GLN A 34 7.40 4.83 4.02
C GLN A 34 8.25 5.67 3.07
N ILE A 35 8.43 6.96 3.34
CA ILE A 35 9.37 7.81 2.57
C ILE A 35 10.81 7.27 2.68
N LYS A 36 11.23 6.86 3.88
CA LYS A 36 12.57 6.27 4.10
C LYS A 36 12.66 4.89 3.46
N VAL A 37 11.61 4.08 3.56
CA VAL A 37 11.55 2.76 2.91
C VAL A 37 11.71 2.93 1.40
N ALA A 38 10.96 3.86 0.78
CA ALA A 38 11.05 4.13 -0.65
C ALA A 38 12.48 4.44 -1.11
N GLN A 39 13.21 5.27 -0.36
CA GLN A 39 14.60 5.61 -0.66
C GLN A 39 15.54 4.40 -0.55
N ASN A 40 15.40 3.58 0.50
CA ASN A 40 16.24 2.39 0.68
C ASN A 40 15.95 1.32 -0.38
N VAL A 41 14.67 1.15 -0.74
CA VAL A 41 14.23 0.23 -1.80
C VAL A 41 14.80 0.67 -3.16
N ALA A 42 14.76 1.97 -3.46
CA ALA A 42 15.36 2.52 -4.67
C ALA A 42 16.88 2.31 -4.73
N LEU A 43 17.59 2.54 -3.61
CA LEU A 43 19.04 2.28 -3.50
C LEU A 43 19.39 0.79 -3.63
N SER A 44 18.44 -0.10 -3.29
CA SER A 44 18.59 -1.54 -3.42
C SER A 44 18.28 -2.06 -4.84
N GLY A 45 18.02 -1.18 -5.80
CA GLY A 45 17.75 -1.55 -7.19
C GLY A 45 16.34 -2.09 -7.46
N ILE A 46 15.41 -1.89 -6.52
CA ILE A 46 14.00 -2.29 -6.68
C ILE A 46 13.21 -1.06 -7.13
N TYR A 47 12.95 -0.96 -8.43
CA TYR A 47 12.26 0.21 -9.00
C TYR A 47 10.74 0.05 -9.06
N TRP A 48 10.24 -1.19 -9.08
CA TRP A 48 8.80 -1.48 -9.12
C TRP A 48 8.30 -1.65 -7.69
N TRP A 49 8.08 -0.52 -7.01
CA TRP A 49 7.65 -0.49 -5.61
C TRP A 49 6.50 0.48 -5.36
N THR A 50 5.66 0.18 -4.36
CA THR A 50 4.58 1.05 -3.89
C THR A 50 4.17 0.77 -2.44
N THR A 51 3.16 1.49 -1.96
CA THR A 51 2.52 1.27 -0.65
C THR A 51 1.02 1.25 -0.83
N ASP A 52 0.31 0.79 0.20
CA ASP A 52 -1.14 0.98 0.30
C ASP A 52 -1.41 2.46 0.59
N ILE A 53 -2.02 3.18 -0.35
CA ILE A 53 -2.39 4.59 -0.12
C ILE A 53 -3.39 4.65 1.05
N GLY A 54 -2.97 5.33 2.13
CA GLY A 54 -3.73 5.43 3.38
C GLY A 54 -3.39 4.36 4.41
N GLY A 55 -2.46 3.44 4.14
CA GLY A 55 -2.12 2.32 5.02
C GLY A 55 -3.12 1.16 4.92
N TYR A 56 -2.79 0.01 5.49
CA TYR A 56 -3.65 -1.18 5.43
C TYR A 56 -4.61 -1.26 6.61
N HIS A 57 -4.11 -1.15 7.84
CA HIS A 57 -4.90 -1.28 9.06
C HIS A 57 -5.29 0.09 9.64
N PRO A 58 -6.57 0.48 9.69
CA PRO A 58 -6.99 1.69 10.37
C PRO A 58 -6.76 1.54 11.89
N VAL A 59 -6.16 2.55 12.53
CA VAL A 59 -5.82 2.50 13.96
C VAL A 59 -6.27 3.77 14.68
N GLY A 60 -7.48 3.75 15.24
CA GLY A 60 -7.94 4.76 16.21
C GLY A 60 -7.95 6.21 15.72
N LEU A 61 -8.07 6.43 14.41
CA LEU A 61 -8.21 7.76 13.82
C LEU A 61 -9.68 8.14 13.71
N ASP A 62 -9.98 9.42 13.89
CA ASP A 62 -11.28 9.95 13.49
C ASP A 62 -11.37 10.08 11.95
N ASP A 63 -12.59 10.29 11.44
CA ASP A 63 -12.84 10.37 10.00
C ASP A 63 -12.08 11.52 9.31
N ASN A 64 -11.90 12.66 9.98
CA ASN A 64 -11.22 13.82 9.40
C ASN A 64 -9.71 13.61 9.34
N GLU A 65 -9.12 13.08 10.41
CA GLU A 65 -7.70 12.71 10.49
C GLU A 65 -7.38 11.63 9.46
N PHE A 66 -8.27 10.63 9.31
CA PHE A 66 -8.10 9.59 8.32
C PHE A 66 -8.20 10.15 6.89
N GLN A 67 -9.15 11.04 6.60
CA GLN A 67 -9.24 11.71 5.30
C GLN A 67 -8.00 12.54 4.99
N GLU A 68 -7.49 13.33 5.95
CA GLU A 68 -6.25 14.08 5.77
C GLU A 68 -5.08 13.14 5.49
N LEU A 69 -4.93 12.06 6.28
CA LEU A 69 -3.89 11.06 6.09
C LEU A 69 -3.95 10.46 4.69
N VAL A 70 -5.13 10.03 4.23
CA VAL A 70 -5.31 9.48 2.89
C VAL A 70 -4.95 10.49 1.82
N LEU A 71 -5.36 11.76 1.94
CA LEU A 71 -5.00 12.81 0.98
C LEU A 71 -3.49 13.03 0.89
N ARG A 72 -2.80 13.10 2.03
CA ARG A 72 -1.33 13.23 2.08
C ARG A 72 -0.65 12.02 1.47
N TRP A 73 -1.15 10.82 1.75
CA TRP A 73 -0.61 9.58 1.20
C TRP A 73 -0.88 9.47 -0.29
N PHE A 74 -2.03 9.94 -0.77
CA PHE A 74 -2.38 9.97 -2.18
C PHE A 74 -1.43 10.89 -2.96
N GLN A 75 -1.12 12.06 -2.41
CA GLN A 75 -0.11 12.97 -2.97
C GLN A 75 1.26 12.30 -3.05
N PHE A 76 1.70 11.61 -1.99
CA PHE A 76 2.94 10.85 -2.00
C PHE A 76 2.93 9.72 -3.05
N GLY A 77 1.85 8.93 -3.08
CA GLY A 77 1.68 7.83 -4.01
C GLY A 77 1.75 8.26 -5.46
N ALA A 78 1.26 9.46 -5.80
CA ALA A 78 1.31 9.99 -7.16
C ALA A 78 2.74 10.15 -7.71
N PHE A 79 3.73 10.21 -6.82
CA PHE A 79 5.16 10.26 -7.16
C PHE A 79 5.89 8.94 -6.87
N CYS A 80 5.18 7.88 -6.48
CA CYS A 80 5.75 6.54 -6.39
C CYS A 80 5.73 5.84 -7.77
N PRO A 81 6.63 4.86 -8.01
CA PRO A 81 6.69 4.13 -9.28
C PRO A 81 5.38 3.45 -9.70
N LEU A 82 4.58 3.00 -8.73
CA LEU A 82 3.24 2.47 -8.98
C LEU A 82 2.23 3.19 -8.09
N PHE A 83 1.12 3.61 -8.69
CA PHE A 83 0.02 4.27 -8.01
C PHE A 83 -1.05 3.25 -7.62
N ARG A 84 -1.14 2.88 -6.33
CA ARG A 84 -2.01 1.80 -5.85
C ARG A 84 -2.83 2.22 -4.62
N LEU A 85 -4.15 2.26 -4.78
CA LEU A 85 -5.09 2.44 -3.68
C LEU A 85 -5.58 1.07 -3.19
N HIS A 86 -5.27 0.76 -1.92
CA HIS A 86 -5.64 -0.49 -1.26
C HIS A 86 -5.68 -0.27 0.26
N GLY A 87 -6.32 -1.18 0.98
CA GLY A 87 -6.36 -1.18 2.43
C GLY A 87 -7.62 -1.84 2.97
N LYS A 88 -7.56 -2.35 4.19
CA LYS A 88 -8.76 -2.80 4.91
C LYS A 88 -9.48 -1.57 5.45
N ARG A 89 -10.74 -1.38 5.06
CA ARG A 89 -11.60 -0.31 5.57
C ARG A 89 -12.83 -0.96 6.16
N ASP A 90 -13.21 -0.52 7.35
CA ASP A 90 -14.43 -1.03 7.97
C ASP A 90 -15.63 -0.50 7.17
N PRO A 91 -16.60 -1.37 6.85
CA PRO A 91 -17.76 -0.94 6.10
C PRO A 91 -18.60 0.03 6.94
N PRO A 92 -19.20 1.05 6.32
CA PRO A 92 -20.11 1.96 7.02
C PRO A 92 -21.42 1.29 7.49
N PHE A 93 -21.69 0.07 7.03
CA PHE A 93 -22.89 -0.71 7.35
C PHE A 93 -22.50 -2.14 7.76
N PRO A 94 -23.26 -2.77 8.67
CA PRO A 94 -23.05 -4.17 9.01
C PRO A 94 -23.25 -5.08 7.79
N ASP A 95 -22.50 -6.19 7.76
CA ASP A 95 -22.39 -7.14 6.63
C ASP A 95 -23.72 -7.77 6.16
N ASN A 96 -24.82 -7.49 6.86
CA ASN A 96 -26.16 -7.99 6.60
C ASN A 96 -27.05 -7.03 5.78
N GLU A 97 -26.60 -5.81 5.48
CA GLU A 97 -27.33 -4.86 4.62
C GLU A 97 -26.68 -4.81 3.23
N CYS A 98 -27.40 -5.26 2.20
CA CYS A 98 -26.82 -5.49 0.87
C CYS A 98 -26.33 -4.20 0.19
N GLY A 99 -25.06 -4.15 -0.22
CA GLY A 99 -24.55 -3.04 -1.03
C GLY A 99 -23.03 -2.91 -1.21
N PHE A 100 -22.35 -4.01 -1.57
CA PHE A 100 -21.01 -4.16 -2.21
C PHE A 100 -19.92 -3.06 -2.14
N SER A 101 -18.65 -3.49 -1.99
CA SER A 101 -17.66 -3.36 -3.11
C SER A 101 -16.26 -3.96 -2.85
N GLY A 102 -15.89 -4.31 -1.62
CA GLY A 102 -14.65 -5.06 -1.37
C GLY A 102 -14.94 -6.56 -1.36
N GLY A 103 -14.64 -7.29 -2.44
CA GLY A 103 -14.61 -8.75 -2.37
C GLY A 103 -13.60 -9.23 -1.32
N HIS A 104 -13.62 -10.52 -0.99
CA HIS A 104 -12.49 -11.17 -0.30
C HIS A 104 -11.29 -11.25 -1.25
N ASN A 105 -10.72 -10.10 -1.65
CA ASN A 105 -9.56 -10.05 -2.52
C ASN A 105 -8.32 -9.58 -1.77
N GLU A 106 -7.76 -10.53 -1.03
CA GLU A 106 -6.43 -11.00 -1.41
C GLU A 106 -6.37 -11.37 -2.90
#